data_AF-A0A7W8MG25-F1
#
_entry.id   AF-A0A7W8MG25-F1
#
_cell.length_a   1.000
_cell.length_b   1.000
_cell.length_c   1.000
_cell.angle_alpha   90.00
_cell.angle_beta   90.00
_cell.angle_gamma   90.00
#
_symmetry.space_group_name_H-M   'P 1'
#
loop_
_entity.id
_entity.type
_entity.pdbx_description
1 polymer ?
#
loop_
_entity_poly.entity_id
_entity_poly.type
_entity_poly.pdbx_seq_one_letter_code
_entity_poly.pdbx_strand_id
1 'polypeptide(L)'
;MRGASFTIGVVIAVVVVAALMLIGLPTYNVYSKTMAGKAAYEQAVQDRRIRVLEAQAALDSAQLTAQAEIARARGTNEANRIMAESLGGAENYLRWAYINMLEETAGKQGREVIYIPTEAGMPILEAGRRSGQ
;
A
#
# COMPACT_ATOMS: atom_id res chain seq x y z
N MET A 1 57.17 -44.68 46.83
CA MET A 1 57.38 -43.73 45.72
C MET A 1 56.31 -43.79 44.62
N ARG A 2 55.48 -44.85 44.50
CA ARG A 2 54.47 -44.98 43.41
C ARG A 2 53.22 -44.07 43.54
N GLY A 3 52.86 -43.63 44.75
CA GLY A 3 51.70 -42.75 44.97
C GLY A 3 51.95 -41.30 44.53
N ALA A 4 53.17 -40.79 44.72
CA ALA A 4 53.53 -39.40 44.39
C ALA A 4 53.53 -39.14 42.87
N SER A 5 53.97 -40.12 42.06
CA SER A 5 53.94 -40.03 40.60
C SER A 5 52.51 -40.01 40.03
N PHE A 6 51.58 -40.73 40.66
CA PHE A 6 50.18 -40.75 40.23
C PHE A 6 49.49 -39.42 40.54
N THR A 7 49.70 -38.86 41.74
CA THR A 7 49.15 -37.55 42.12
C THR A 7 49.68 -36.41 41.25
N ILE A 8 50.98 -36.44 40.90
CA ILE A 8 51.57 -35.43 39.99
C ILE A 8 50.95 -35.52 38.59
N GLY A 9 50.75 -36.73 38.07
CA GLY A 9 50.10 -36.94 36.76
C GLY A 9 48.66 -36.41 36.70
N VAL A 10 47.87 -36.64 37.76
CA VAL A 10 46.49 -36.12 37.86
C VAL A 10 46.48 -34.59 37.91
N VAL A 11 47.38 -33.97 38.68
CA VAL A 11 47.48 -32.51 38.76
C VAL A 11 47.82 -31.90 37.39
N ILE A 12 48.77 -32.50 36.66
CA ILE A 12 49.12 -32.04 35.31
C ILE A 12 47.93 -32.16 34.36
N ALA A 13 47.20 -33.27 34.39
CA ALA A 13 46.01 -33.45 33.54
C ALA A 13 44.93 -32.39 33.82
N VAL A 14 44.67 -32.08 35.09
CA VAL A 14 43.71 -31.03 35.49
C VAL A 14 44.16 -29.65 35.02
N VAL A 15 45.45 -29.33 35.14
CA VAL A 15 46.01 -28.05 34.68
C VAL A 15 45.91 -27.92 33.16
N VAL A 16 46.16 -28.99 32.40
CA VAL A 16 46.01 -28.99 30.94
C VAL A 16 44.56 -28.76 30.52
N VAL A 17 43.61 -29.44 31.17
CA VAL A 17 42.17 -29.25 30.90
C VAL A 17 41.73 -27.82 31.26
N ALA A 18 42.19 -27.28 32.39
CA ALA A 18 41.88 -25.91 32.79
C ALA A 18 42.46 -24.89 31.81
N ALA A 19 43.69 -25.09 31.31
CA ALA A 19 44.32 -24.25 30.31
C ALA A 19 43.56 -24.28 28.97
N LEU A 20 43.14 -25.47 28.51
CA LEU A 20 42.33 -25.62 27.30
C LEU A 20 40.97 -24.94 27.42
N MET A 21 40.31 -25.03 28.58
CA MET A 21 39.04 -24.33 28.82
C MET A 21 39.23 -22.81 28.86
N LEU A 22 40.27 -22.31 29.53
CA LEU A 22 40.59 -20.88 29.61
C LEU A 22 40.88 -20.26 28.25
N ILE A 23 41.40 -21.03 27.29
CA ILE A 23 41.67 -20.55 25.92
C ILE A 23 40.46 -20.77 25.00
N GLY A 24 39.77 -21.91 25.11
CA GLY A 24 38.65 -22.27 24.23
C GLY A 24 37.35 -21.50 24.47
N LEU A 25 37.01 -21.22 25.73
CA LEU A 25 35.78 -20.49 26.08
C LEU A 25 35.75 -19.03 25.56
N PRO A 26 36.78 -18.19 25.78
CA PRO A 26 36.73 -16.80 25.30
C PRO A 26 36.80 -16.73 23.77
N THR A 27 37.56 -17.62 23.11
CA THR A 27 37.68 -17.64 21.64
C THR A 27 36.36 -18.04 20.97
N TYR A 28 35.65 -19.03 21.51
CA TYR A 28 34.32 -19.40 21.04
C TYR A 28 33.28 -18.27 21.24
N ASN A 29 33.32 -17.59 22.38
CA ASN A 29 32.43 -16.46 22.66
C ASN A 29 32.65 -15.28 21.70
N VAL A 30 33.88 -15.02 21.27
CA VAL A 30 34.17 -13.97 20.27
C VAL A 30 33.70 -14.40 18.88
N TYR A 31 33.95 -15.65 18.49
CA TYR A 31 33.52 -16.17 17.19
C TYR A 31 31.98 -16.13 17.06
N SER A 32 31.26 -16.63 18.06
CA SER A 32 29.79 -16.62 18.07
C SER A 32 29.22 -15.21 17.99
N LYS A 33 29.76 -14.25 18.75
CA LYS A 33 29.37 -12.83 18.65
C LYS A 33 29.65 -12.23 17.28
N THR A 34 30.77 -12.58 16.67
CA THR A 34 31.13 -12.10 15.32
C THR A 34 30.17 -12.64 14.27
N MET A 35 29.83 -13.94 14.33
CA MET A 35 28.87 -14.53 13.42
C MET A 35 27.45 -14.00 13.63
N ALA A 36 27.04 -13.78 14.88
CA ALA A 36 25.78 -13.13 15.19
C ALA A 36 25.71 -11.71 14.62
N GLY A 37 26.78 -10.92 14.75
CA GLY A 37 26.85 -9.57 14.19
C GLY A 37 26.77 -9.55 12.65
N LYS A 38 27.45 -10.49 11.98
CA LYS A 38 27.36 -10.65 10.52
C LYS A 38 25.95 -11.01 10.07
N ALA A 39 25.32 -11.98 10.73
CA ALA A 39 23.95 -12.38 10.42
C ALA A 39 22.96 -11.22 10.62
N ALA A 40 23.08 -10.47 11.72
CA ALA A 40 22.24 -9.29 11.98
C ALA A 40 22.44 -8.18 10.92
N TYR A 41 23.68 -7.95 10.48
CA TYR A 41 23.97 -6.99 9.42
C TYR A 41 23.37 -7.42 8.08
N GLU A 42 23.56 -8.68 7.68
CA GLU A 42 23.00 -9.22 6.43
C GLU A 42 21.48 -9.16 6.43
N GLN A 43 20.84 -9.51 7.54
CA GLN A 43 19.39 -9.39 7.70
C GLN A 43 18.94 -7.93 7.56
N ALA A 44 19.59 -6.98 8.24
CA ALA A 44 19.25 -5.57 8.14
C ALA A 44 19.40 -5.01 6.71
N VAL A 45 20.40 -5.50 5.94
CA VAL A 45 20.58 -5.14 4.52
C VAL A 45 19.45 -5.72 3.67
N GLN A 46 19.08 -6.99 3.88
CA GLN A 46 17.97 -7.63 3.18
C GLN A 46 16.65 -6.90 3.46
N ASP A 47 16.35 -6.60 4.72
CA ASP A 47 15.13 -5.90 5.13
C ASP A 47 15.04 -4.49 4.50
N ARG A 48 16.17 -3.78 4.37
CA ARG A 48 16.21 -2.50 3.65
C ARG A 48 15.94 -2.68 2.17
N ARG A 49 16.53 -3.71 1.54
CA ARG A 49 16.32 -3.99 0.11
C ARG A 49 14.87 -4.36 -0.17
N ILE A 50 14.25 -5.17 0.68
CA ILE A 50 12.82 -5.52 0.60
C ILE A 50 11.97 -4.25 0.67
N ARG A 51 12.20 -3.38 1.66
CA ARG A 51 11.45 -2.12 1.78
C ARG A 51 11.60 -1.20 0.57
N VAL A 52 12.77 -1.15 -0.04
CA VAL A 52 12.98 -0.37 -1.28
C VAL A 52 12.19 -0.97 -2.45
N LEU A 53 12.21 -2.30 -2.60
CA LEU A 53 11.44 -2.98 -3.64
C LEU A 53 9.93 -2.83 -3.43
N GLU A 54 9.47 -2.92 -2.18
CA GLU A 54 8.07 -2.67 -1.82
C GLU A 54 7.66 -1.23 -2.12
N ALA A 55 8.49 -0.25 -1.78
CA ALA A 55 8.24 1.15 -2.08
C ALA A 55 8.19 1.42 -3.59
N GLN A 56 9.09 0.80 -4.36
CA GLN A 56 9.08 0.90 -5.82
C GLN A 56 7.81 0.26 -6.41
N ALA A 57 7.44 -0.93 -5.96
CA ALA A 57 6.23 -1.61 -6.41
C ALA A 57 4.96 -0.80 -6.07
N ALA A 58 4.92 -0.16 -4.90
CA ALA A 58 3.81 0.72 -4.52
C ALA A 58 3.74 1.97 -5.42
N LEU A 59 4.88 2.57 -5.77
CA LEU A 59 4.95 3.71 -6.68
C LEU A 59 4.49 3.31 -8.09
N ASP A 60 4.98 2.19 -8.62
CA ASP A 60 4.60 1.69 -9.95
C ASP A 60 3.10 1.36 -9.99
N SER A 61 2.58 0.73 -8.94
CA SER A 61 1.14 0.46 -8.81
C SER A 61 0.32 1.76 -8.80
N ALA A 62 0.74 2.77 -8.04
CA ALA A 62 0.02 4.04 -7.98
C ALA A 62 0.03 4.76 -9.33
N GLN A 63 1.15 4.72 -10.06
CA GLN A 63 1.25 5.29 -11.41
C GLN A 63 0.31 4.58 -12.40
N LEU A 64 0.26 3.25 -12.38
CA LEU A 64 -0.64 2.49 -13.24
C LEU A 64 -2.11 2.76 -12.91
N THR A 65 -2.45 2.84 -11.62
CA THR A 65 -3.81 3.21 -11.19
C THR A 65 -4.18 4.61 -11.67
N ALA A 66 -3.30 5.60 -11.50
CA ALA A 66 -3.55 6.96 -11.97
C ALA A 66 -3.74 7.01 -13.50
N GLN A 67 -2.94 6.27 -14.26
CA GLN A 67 -3.09 6.17 -15.71
C GLN A 67 -4.43 5.53 -16.10
N ALA A 68 -4.83 4.46 -15.41
CA ALA A 68 -6.11 3.80 -15.63
C ALA A 68 -7.30 4.73 -15.32
N GLU A 69 -7.20 5.56 -14.27
CA GLU A 69 -8.20 6.57 -13.95
C GLU A 69 -8.31 7.66 -15.02
N ILE A 70 -7.18 8.14 -15.55
CA ILE A 70 -7.17 9.11 -16.66
C ILE A 70 -7.83 8.50 -17.91
N ALA A 71 -7.50 7.26 -18.25
CA ALA A 71 -8.09 6.57 -19.40
C ALA A 71 -9.61 6.40 -19.21
N ARG A 72 -10.05 6.01 -18.00
CA ARG A 72 -11.47 5.90 -17.65
C ARG A 72 -12.18 7.25 -17.78
N ALA A 73 -11.63 8.31 -17.20
CA ALA A 73 -12.19 9.65 -17.27
C ALA A 73 -12.29 10.16 -18.71
N ARG A 74 -11.26 9.91 -19.54
CA ARG A 74 -11.30 10.22 -20.97
C ARG A 74 -12.40 9.45 -21.69
N GLY A 75 -12.54 8.15 -21.43
CA GLY A 75 -13.61 7.33 -22.00
C GLY A 75 -15.00 7.82 -21.62
N THR A 76 -15.21 8.15 -20.34
CA THR A 76 -16.48 8.74 -19.86
C THR A 76 -16.77 10.09 -20.51
N ASN A 77 -15.77 10.97 -20.62
CA ASN A 77 -15.95 12.27 -21.27
C ASN A 77 -16.31 12.11 -22.75
N GLU A 78 -15.64 11.21 -23.47
CA GLU A 78 -15.93 10.95 -24.88
C GLU A 78 -17.33 10.34 -25.07
N ALA A 79 -17.72 9.39 -24.22
CA ALA A 79 -19.08 8.84 -24.23
C ALA A 79 -20.14 9.92 -23.96
N ASN A 80 -19.90 10.80 -22.99
CA ASN A 80 -20.79 11.92 -22.68
C ASN A 80 -20.88 12.92 -23.84
N ARG A 81 -19.75 13.20 -24.50
CA ARG A 81 -19.70 14.08 -25.68
C ARG A 81 -20.52 13.50 -26.82
N ILE A 82 -20.33 12.21 -27.14
CA ILE A 82 -21.11 11.52 -28.17
C ILE A 82 -22.60 11.55 -27.83
N MET A 83 -22.98 11.29 -26.58
CA MET A 83 -24.39 11.36 -26.19
C MET A 83 -24.96 12.78 -26.31
N ALA A 84 -24.23 13.79 -25.85
CA ALA A 84 -24.65 15.19 -25.98
C ALA A 84 -24.83 15.61 -27.44
N GLU A 85 -23.90 15.24 -28.32
CA GLU A 85 -24.02 15.50 -29.76
C GLU A 85 -25.23 14.75 -30.36
N SER A 86 -25.43 13.48 -30.01
CA SER A 86 -26.52 12.66 -30.55
C SER A 86 -27.92 13.12 -30.11
N LEU A 87 -28.04 13.72 -28.92
CA LEU A 87 -29.29 14.25 -28.38
C LEU A 87 -29.57 15.70 -28.81
N GLY A 88 -28.71 16.30 -29.64
CA GLY A 88 -28.88 17.67 -30.13
C GLY A 88 -28.40 18.76 -29.17
N GLY A 89 -27.50 18.43 -28.25
CA GLY A 89 -26.81 19.39 -27.39
C GLY A 89 -26.84 19.03 -25.90
N ALA A 90 -26.11 19.83 -25.11
CA ALA A 90 -25.94 19.61 -23.67
C ALA A 90 -27.26 19.65 -22.89
N GLU A 91 -28.19 20.52 -23.29
CA GLU A 91 -29.50 20.65 -22.63
C GLU A 91 -30.28 19.33 -22.69
N ASN A 92 -30.47 18.77 -23.88
CA ASN A 92 -31.21 17.51 -24.06
C ASN A 92 -30.50 16.31 -23.40
N TYR A 93 -29.17 16.33 -23.33
CA TYR A 93 -28.40 15.34 -22.58
C TYR A 93 -28.66 15.41 -21.07
N LEU A 94 -28.69 16.60 -20.48
CA LEU A 94 -29.01 16.77 -19.06
C LEU A 94 -30.45 16.31 -18.76
N ARG A 95 -31.40 16.59 -19.65
CA ARG A 95 -32.78 16.09 -19.56
C ARG A 95 -32.84 14.56 -19.60
N TRP A 96 -32.15 13.95 -20.57
CA TRP A 96 -32.06 12.49 -20.68
C TRP A 96 -31.41 11.87 -19.44
N ALA A 97 -30.30 12.43 -18.96
CA ALA A 97 -29.59 11.92 -17.79
C ALA A 97 -30.47 11.97 -16.53
N TYR A 98 -31.25 13.04 -16.36
CA TYR A 98 -32.22 13.16 -15.28
C TYR A 98 -33.33 12.10 -15.38
N ILE A 99 -33.91 11.91 -16.58
CA ILE A 99 -34.94 10.88 -16.80
C ILE A 99 -34.37 9.48 -16.51
N ASN A 100 -33.16 9.18 -17.00
CA ASN A 100 -32.50 7.91 -16.75
C ASN A 100 -32.23 7.68 -15.24
N MET A 101 -31.79 8.72 -14.52
CA MET A 101 -31.62 8.67 -13.06
C MET A 101 -32.94 8.38 -12.33
N LEU A 102 -34.04 9.00 -12.78
CA LEU A 102 -35.37 8.75 -12.22
C LEU A 102 -35.82 7.31 -12.47
N GLU A 103 -35.61 6.77 -13.68
CA GLU A 103 -35.94 5.39 -14.03
C GLU A 103 -35.15 4.38 -13.17
N GLU A 104 -33.83 4.56 -13.03
CA GLU A 104 -32.97 3.69 -12.20
C GLU A 104 -33.34 3.71 -10.70
N THR A 105 -33.97 4.79 -10.25
CA THR A 105 -34.34 5.00 -8.84
C THR A 105 -35.82 4.68 -8.56
N ALA A 106 -36.64 4.50 -9.61
CA ALA A 106 -38.09 4.36 -9.52
C ALA A 106 -38.60 3.13 -8.74
N GLY A 107 -37.71 2.20 -8.33
CA GLY A 107 -38.06 1.00 -7.56
C GLY A 107 -37.38 0.86 -6.19
N LYS A 108 -36.61 1.84 -5.73
CA LYS A 108 -35.83 1.75 -4.46
C LYS A 108 -36.60 2.40 -3.30
N GLN A 109 -36.76 1.69 -2.18
CA GLN A 109 -37.36 2.23 -0.95
C GLN A 109 -36.42 3.29 -0.33
N GLY A 110 -36.94 4.47 0.04
CA GLY A 110 -36.14 5.59 0.58
C GLY A 110 -36.05 6.84 -0.30
N ARG A 111 -36.95 6.99 -1.29
CA ARG A 111 -37.01 8.15 -2.19
C ARG A 111 -37.46 9.42 -1.45
N GLU A 112 -36.51 10.25 -1.04
CA GLU A 112 -36.78 11.59 -0.53
C GLU A 112 -36.89 12.57 -1.71
N VAL A 113 -38.13 12.80 -2.18
CA VAL A 113 -38.38 13.80 -3.23
C VAL A 113 -38.34 15.18 -2.58
N ILE A 114 -37.17 15.82 -2.57
CA ILE A 114 -37.03 17.22 -2.16
C ILE A 114 -37.64 18.09 -3.28
N TYR A 115 -38.85 18.59 -3.05
CA TYR A 115 -39.55 19.42 -4.01
C TYR A 115 -38.92 20.82 -4.07
N ILE A 116 -38.14 21.07 -5.14
CA ILE A 116 -37.65 22.40 -5.48
C ILE A 116 -38.59 22.95 -6.56
N PRO A 117 -39.25 24.11 -6.35
CA PRO A 117 -40.20 24.65 -7.32
C PRO A 117 -39.50 24.98 -8.65
N THR A 118 -40.01 24.40 -9.74
CA THR A 118 -39.48 24.51 -11.11
C THR A 118 -40.65 24.50 -12.11
N GLU A 119 -40.54 25.21 -13.23
CA GLU A 119 -41.66 25.39 -14.18
C GLU A 119 -41.93 24.16 -15.10
N ALA A 120 -41.14 23.08 -15.00
CA ALA A 120 -41.32 21.88 -15.83
C ALA A 120 -40.79 20.56 -15.22
N GLY A 121 -40.55 20.49 -13.89
CA GLY A 121 -40.13 19.25 -13.22
C GLY A 121 -38.62 18.94 -13.26
N MET A 122 -37.79 19.90 -13.70
CA MET A 122 -36.33 19.83 -13.66
C MET A 122 -35.77 21.03 -12.89
N PRO A 123 -34.78 20.83 -11.98
CA PRO A 123 -34.08 21.92 -11.30
C PRO A 123 -33.64 23.01 -12.29
N ILE A 124 -33.90 24.28 -11.94
CA ILE A 124 -33.52 25.45 -12.74
C ILE A 124 -32.05 25.37 -13.16
N LEU A 125 -31.82 25.22 -14.48
CA LEU A 125 -30.50 25.04 -15.06
C LEU A 125 -29.79 26.39 -15.31
N GLU A 126 -30.52 27.51 -15.27
CA GLU A 126 -30.03 28.87 -15.56
C GLU A 126 -29.93 29.84 -14.37
N ALA A 127 -30.03 29.36 -13.12
CA ALA A 127 -30.18 30.21 -11.91
C ALA A 127 -29.04 31.23 -11.62
N GLY A 128 -28.01 31.32 -12.47
CA GLY A 128 -26.89 32.27 -12.34
C GLY A 128 -26.75 33.31 -13.46
N ARG A 129 -27.50 33.24 -14.57
CA ARG A 129 -27.42 34.29 -15.62
C ARG A 129 -28.25 35.51 -15.21
N ARG A 130 -27.68 36.37 -14.36
CA ARG A 130 -28.06 37.80 -14.36
C ARG A 130 -27.76 38.31 -15.76
N SER A 131 -28.80 38.59 -16.54
CA SER A 131 -28.70 39.43 -17.72
C SER A 131 -28.10 40.77 -17.26
N GLY A 132 -26.85 41.01 -17.62
CA GLY A 132 -26.24 42.32 -17.45
C GLY A 132 -27.11 43.38 -18.12
N GLN A 133 -27.39 44.43 -17.37
CA GLN A 133 -27.52 45.77 -17.95
C GLN A 133 -26.22 46.13 -18.67
#